data_AF-A0A117EFC5-F1
#
_entry.id   AF-A0A117EFC5-F1
#
_cell.length_a   1.000
_cell.length_b   1.000
_cell.length_c   1.000
_cell.angle_alpha   90.00
_cell.angle_beta   90.00
_cell.angle_gamma   90.00
#
_symmetry.space_group_name_H-M   'P 1'
#
loop_
_entity.id
_entity.type
_entity.pdbx_description
1 polymer ?
#
loop_
_entity_poly.entity_id
_entity_poly.type
_entity_poly.pdbx_seq_one_letter_code
_entity_poly.pdbx_strand_id
1 'polypeptide(L)'
;MALFGPKRQAPRLAPELDDVVLGRVLRGIAAARGPGPQDLAVAQVERLLRETGDDWDRRCHRVGVLAQAAPALARGWRERRPRDPDALALAVWSELSADPHGALALCRVASDARPADPTPWVGALAALRLLGRPSSELSPVWQEIRARDPWHREAHLQILGYLSPEEQGSQTALRDFLDDAIAVMPWDAPTACLPLTAAVRQYHRERSSGGIEALGVSRYWSQPHTARLLDHGMAHWPQPGHLRHAAAVADLGILAYALVRAGRSGDADPVFSAVGGLVTPWPWNYEGDPVEQFAR
;
A
#
# COMPACT_ATOMS: atom_id res chain seq x y z
N MET A 1 36.44 22.20 1.73
CA MET A 1 35.54 21.73 0.66
C MET A 1 34.15 21.58 1.25
N ALA A 2 33.16 22.30 0.71
CA ALA A 2 31.82 22.35 1.29
C ALA A 2 31.09 21.00 1.13
N LEU A 3 30.75 20.39 2.27
CA LEU A 3 29.87 19.23 2.37
C LEU A 3 28.42 19.70 2.16
N PHE A 4 27.97 19.77 0.92
CA PHE A 4 26.53 19.84 0.65
C PHE A 4 25.94 18.46 0.91
N GLY A 5 25.53 18.21 2.16
CA GLY A 5 24.60 17.12 2.44
C GLY A 5 23.32 17.30 1.62
N PRO A 6 22.61 16.22 1.26
CA PRO A 6 21.36 16.34 0.53
C PRO A 6 20.40 17.25 1.30
N LYS A 7 19.93 18.33 0.66
CA LYS A 7 18.89 19.20 1.24
C LYS A 7 17.68 18.32 1.54
N ARG A 8 17.34 18.16 2.83
CA ARG A 8 16.06 17.55 3.25
C ARG A 8 14.94 18.31 2.54
N GLN A 9 14.18 17.62 1.69
CA GLN A 9 12.99 18.19 1.05
C GLN A 9 11.94 18.46 2.12
N ALA A 10 11.13 19.51 1.93
CA ALA A 10 10.00 19.76 2.79
C ALA A 10 9.03 18.56 2.73
N PRO A 11 8.52 18.07 3.88
CA PRO A 11 7.54 17.01 3.91
C PRO A 11 6.35 17.29 2.99
N ARG A 12 5.95 16.31 2.17
CA ARG A 12 4.81 16.45 1.24
C ARG A 12 4.09 15.12 1.04
N LEU A 13 2.79 15.19 0.77
CA LEU A 13 2.05 14.05 0.25
C LEU A 13 2.50 13.73 -1.18
N ALA A 14 2.77 12.45 -1.44
CA ALA A 14 3.19 11.95 -2.74
C ALA A 14 2.57 10.57 -2.97
N PRO A 15 1.40 10.46 -3.64
CA PRO A 15 0.78 9.16 -3.90
C PRO A 15 1.69 8.27 -4.77
N GLU A 16 2.54 8.87 -5.61
CA GLU A 16 3.57 8.16 -6.39
C GLU A 16 4.76 7.65 -5.58
N LEU A 17 4.86 8.02 -4.29
CA LEU A 17 6.02 7.74 -3.45
C LEU A 17 7.33 8.20 -4.13
N ASP A 18 8.31 7.29 -4.26
CA ASP A 18 9.58 7.52 -4.93
C ASP A 18 9.58 7.13 -6.42
N ASP A 19 8.43 6.74 -6.98
CA ASP A 19 8.30 6.43 -8.41
C ASP A 19 8.24 7.72 -9.24
N VAL A 20 9.43 8.22 -9.59
CA VAL A 20 9.62 9.43 -10.38
C VAL A 20 8.98 9.34 -11.77
N VAL A 21 8.85 8.13 -12.33
CA VAL A 21 8.21 7.94 -13.65
C VAL A 21 6.70 8.10 -13.53
N LEU A 22 6.08 7.45 -12.54
CA LEU A 22 4.68 7.60 -12.21
C LEU A 22 4.35 9.06 -11.89
N GLY A 23 5.16 9.73 -11.06
CA GLY A 23 4.97 11.15 -10.74
C GLY A 23 4.99 12.08 -11.95
N ARG A 24 5.81 11.79 -12.98
CA ARG A 24 5.79 12.53 -14.25
C ARG A 24 4.50 12.30 -15.03
N VAL A 25 4.02 11.06 -15.08
CA VAL A 25 2.74 10.73 -15.75
C VAL A 25 1.58 11.42 -15.04
N LEU A 26 1.52 11.41 -13.71
CA LEU A 26 0.49 12.11 -12.94
C LEU A 26 0.46 13.61 -13.23
N ARG A 27 1.63 14.27 -13.30
CA ARG A 27 1.72 15.68 -13.69
C ARG A 27 1.25 15.92 -15.13
N GLY A 28 1.59 15.01 -16.05
CA GLY A 28 1.12 15.04 -17.44
C GLY A 28 -0.40 14.95 -17.54
N ILE A 29 -1.01 14.01 -16.82
CA ILE A 29 -2.47 13.86 -16.73
C ILE A 29 -3.12 15.11 -16.13
N ALA A 30 -2.55 15.66 -15.05
CA ALA A 30 -3.07 16.88 -14.42
C ALA A 30 -3.01 18.08 -15.37
N ALA A 31 -1.93 18.25 -16.13
CA ALA A 31 -1.79 19.31 -17.13
C ALA A 31 -2.76 19.14 -18.32
N ALA A 32 -3.12 17.89 -18.65
CA ALA A 32 -4.06 17.56 -19.72
C ALA A 32 -5.54 17.69 -19.32
N ARG A 33 -5.86 18.17 -18.10
CA ARG A 33 -7.25 18.41 -17.64
C ARG A 33 -7.86 19.62 -18.36
N GLY A 34 -8.25 19.40 -19.62
CA GLY A 34 -9.03 20.30 -20.47
C GLY A 34 -9.81 19.48 -21.52
N PRO A 35 -10.62 20.09 -22.40
CA PRO A 35 -11.36 19.41 -23.46
C PRO A 35 -10.47 18.79 -24.57
N GLY A 36 -9.16 18.67 -24.33
CA GLY A 36 -8.19 18.11 -25.27
C GLY A 36 -8.22 16.58 -25.33
N PRO A 37 -7.52 15.99 -26.32
CA PRO A 37 -7.58 14.56 -26.56
C PRO A 37 -6.92 13.78 -25.41
N GLN A 38 -7.73 12.97 -24.72
CA GLN A 38 -7.29 12.02 -23.69
C GLN A 38 -6.29 10.99 -24.21
N ASP A 39 -6.13 10.86 -25.53
CA ASP A 39 -5.31 9.85 -26.18
C ASP A 39 -3.82 9.96 -25.82
N LEU A 40 -3.31 11.17 -25.61
CA LEU A 40 -1.92 11.36 -25.17
C LEU A 40 -1.72 10.86 -23.74
N ALA A 41 -2.66 11.15 -22.85
CA ALA A 41 -2.61 10.70 -21.46
C ALA A 41 -2.75 9.17 -21.36
N VAL A 42 -3.65 8.58 -22.15
CA VAL A 42 -3.77 7.12 -22.30
C VAL A 42 -2.46 6.52 -22.81
N ALA A 43 -1.86 7.06 -23.87
CA ALA A 43 -0.59 6.56 -24.40
C ALA A 43 0.57 6.65 -23.39
N GLN A 44 0.60 7.68 -22.55
CA GLN A 44 1.58 7.81 -21.46
C GLN A 44 1.39 6.73 -20.39
N VAL A 45 0.14 6.45 -20.01
CA VAL A 45 -0.18 5.40 -19.03
C VAL A 45 0.11 4.01 -19.60
N GLU A 46 -0.31 3.72 -20.83
CA GLU A 46 0.00 2.48 -21.54
C GLU A 46 1.50 2.24 -21.60
N ARG A 47 2.27 3.29 -21.91
CA ARG A 47 3.72 3.20 -21.94
C ARG A 47 4.31 2.87 -20.58
N LEU A 48 3.87 3.57 -19.52
CA LEU A 48 4.32 3.32 -18.16
C LEU A 48 4.04 1.87 -17.74
N LEU A 49 2.81 1.39 -17.96
CA LEU A 49 2.38 0.05 -17.55
C LEU A 49 3.07 -1.06 -18.35
N ARG A 50 3.33 -0.83 -19.64
CA ARG A 50 4.12 -1.75 -20.47
C ARG A 50 5.59 -1.81 -20.06
N GLU A 51 6.21 -0.66 -19.78
CA GLU A 51 7.61 -0.59 -19.32
C GLU A 51 7.78 -1.16 -17.89
N THR A 52 6.70 -1.27 -17.11
CA THR A 52 6.72 -1.95 -15.81
C THR A 52 6.93 -3.46 -15.97
N GLY A 53 6.50 -4.03 -17.10
CA GLY A 53 6.61 -5.45 -17.37
C GLY A 53 5.84 -6.28 -16.35
N ASP A 54 6.55 -7.22 -15.73
CA ASP A 54 6.04 -8.19 -14.76
C ASP A 54 6.51 -7.89 -13.32
N ASP A 55 6.99 -6.68 -13.05
CA ASP A 55 7.13 -6.17 -11.67
C ASP A 55 5.72 -5.92 -11.11
N TRP A 56 5.09 -6.99 -10.63
CA TRP A 56 3.68 -7.02 -10.25
C TRP A 56 3.37 -6.10 -9.07
N ASP A 57 4.25 -6.03 -8.08
CA ASP A 57 4.11 -5.12 -6.95
C ASP A 57 4.08 -3.66 -7.43
N ARG A 58 5.04 -3.27 -8.29
CA ARG A 58 5.06 -1.92 -8.87
C ARG A 58 3.90 -1.65 -9.82
N ARG A 59 3.49 -2.65 -10.60
CA ARG A 59 2.34 -2.52 -11.49
C ARG A 59 1.06 -2.29 -10.71
N CYS A 60 0.81 -3.07 -9.66
CA CYS A 60 -0.36 -2.89 -8.80
C CYS A 60 -0.35 -1.51 -8.13
N HIS A 61 0.81 -1.06 -7.61
CA HIS A 61 0.95 0.29 -7.06
C HIS A 61 0.61 1.38 -8.09
N ARG A 62 1.20 1.31 -9.29
CA ARG A 62 0.94 2.27 -10.38
C ARG A 62 -0.52 2.30 -10.78
N VAL A 63 -1.15 1.14 -10.97
CA VAL A 63 -2.58 1.02 -11.31
C VAL A 63 -3.43 1.66 -10.23
N GLY A 64 -3.21 1.32 -8.96
CA GLY A 64 -3.98 1.87 -7.83
C GLY A 64 -3.87 3.39 -7.70
N VAL A 65 -2.67 3.95 -7.89
CA VAL A 65 -2.44 5.41 -7.86
C VAL A 65 -3.10 6.11 -9.04
N LEU A 66 -2.93 5.59 -10.26
CA LEU A 66 -3.54 6.15 -11.47
C LEU A 66 -5.07 6.11 -11.42
N ALA A 67 -5.64 4.99 -10.95
CA ALA A 67 -7.07 4.80 -10.82
C ALA A 67 -7.72 5.83 -9.87
N GLN A 68 -7.04 6.20 -8.79
CA GLN A 68 -7.49 7.24 -7.85
C GLN A 68 -7.27 8.65 -8.41
N ALA A 69 -6.14 8.91 -9.07
CA ALA A 69 -5.80 10.24 -9.56
C ALA A 69 -6.59 10.65 -10.83
N ALA A 70 -7.05 9.68 -11.62
CA ALA A 70 -7.66 9.90 -12.93
C ALA A 70 -8.83 8.95 -13.26
N PRO A 71 -9.88 8.84 -12.41
CA PRO A 71 -10.99 7.91 -12.63
C PRO A 71 -11.77 8.19 -13.92
N ALA A 72 -11.85 9.46 -14.37
CA ALA A 72 -12.49 9.82 -15.64
C ALA A 72 -11.71 9.29 -16.86
N LEU A 73 -10.37 9.26 -16.78
CA LEU A 73 -9.52 8.70 -17.84
C LEU A 73 -9.71 7.18 -17.91
N ALA A 74 -9.73 6.49 -16.75
CA ALA A 74 -9.97 5.06 -16.67
C ALA A 74 -11.31 4.67 -17.34
N ARG A 75 -12.39 5.41 -17.01
CA ARG A 75 -13.71 5.20 -17.61
C ARG A 75 -13.70 5.43 -19.13
N GLY A 76 -13.23 6.58 -19.59
CA GLY A 76 -13.20 6.91 -21.02
C GLY A 76 -12.28 6.01 -21.86
N TRP A 77 -11.22 5.47 -21.25
CA TRP A 77 -10.39 4.46 -21.90
C TRP A 77 -11.14 3.12 -22.02
N ARG A 78 -11.76 2.62 -20.94
CA ARG A 78 -12.56 1.39 -20.97
C ARG A 78 -13.70 1.44 -21.99
N GLU A 79 -14.41 2.57 -22.07
CA GLU A 79 -15.51 2.75 -23.06
C GLU A 79 -15.02 2.59 -24.50
N ARG A 80 -13.81 3.09 -24.82
CA ARG A 80 -13.22 3.02 -26.16
C ARG A 80 -12.52 1.70 -26.44
N ARG A 81 -11.94 1.07 -25.41
CA ARG A 81 -11.17 -0.18 -25.51
C ARG A 81 -11.59 -1.16 -24.39
N PRO A 82 -12.78 -1.79 -24.50
CA PRO A 82 -13.38 -2.56 -23.40
C PRO A 82 -12.67 -3.89 -23.07
N ARG A 83 -11.75 -4.34 -23.91
CA ARG A 83 -10.96 -5.57 -23.71
C ARG A 83 -9.47 -5.30 -23.48
N ASP A 84 -9.08 -4.03 -23.38
CA ASP A 84 -7.69 -3.69 -23.11
C ASP A 84 -7.35 -4.03 -21.63
N PRO A 85 -6.27 -4.79 -21.37
CA PRO A 85 -5.97 -5.26 -20.02
C PRO A 85 -5.61 -4.12 -19.06
N ASP A 86 -4.97 -3.05 -19.53
CA ASP A 86 -4.59 -1.90 -18.70
C ASP A 86 -5.82 -1.02 -18.40
N ALA A 87 -6.71 -0.83 -19.38
CA ALA A 87 -7.98 -0.15 -19.18
C ALA A 87 -8.88 -0.89 -18.17
N LEU A 88 -8.95 -2.22 -18.28
CA LEU A 88 -9.69 -3.08 -17.35
C LEU A 88 -9.11 -3.02 -15.94
N ALA A 89 -7.78 -3.11 -15.79
CA ALA A 89 -7.12 -3.00 -14.50
C ALA A 89 -7.41 -1.63 -13.85
N LEU A 90 -7.28 -0.53 -14.58
CA LEU A 90 -7.62 0.80 -14.03
C LEU A 90 -9.09 0.91 -13.62
N ALA A 91 -10.01 0.37 -14.44
CA ALA A 91 -11.43 0.41 -14.12
C ALA A 91 -11.78 -0.36 -12.85
N VAL A 92 -11.22 -1.57 -12.66
CA VAL A 92 -11.37 -2.34 -11.41
C VAL A 92 -11.02 -1.49 -10.19
N TRP A 93 -9.85 -0.85 -10.21
CA TRP A 93 -9.35 -0.08 -9.06
C TRP A 93 -10.06 1.27 -8.89
N SER A 94 -10.56 1.88 -9.97
CA SER A 94 -11.34 3.12 -9.89
C SER A 94 -12.76 2.88 -9.35
N GLU A 95 -13.35 1.73 -9.65
CA GLU A 95 -14.72 1.39 -9.23
C GLU A 95 -14.77 0.76 -7.84
N LEU A 96 -13.66 0.19 -7.35
CA LEU A 96 -13.59 -0.61 -6.12
C LEU A 96 -14.31 0.00 -4.90
N SER A 97 -14.12 1.28 -4.62
CA SER A 97 -14.75 1.95 -3.48
C SER A 97 -16.21 2.37 -3.73
N ALA A 98 -16.60 2.55 -4.98
CA ALA A 98 -17.91 3.08 -5.36
C ALA A 98 -18.92 1.98 -5.72
N ASP A 99 -18.46 0.92 -6.38
CA ASP A 99 -19.23 -0.26 -6.77
C ASP A 99 -18.35 -1.53 -6.68
N PRO A 100 -18.19 -2.11 -5.47
CA PRO A 100 -17.42 -3.34 -5.28
C PRO A 100 -17.98 -4.52 -6.09
N HIS A 101 -19.30 -4.56 -6.36
CA HIS A 101 -19.91 -5.63 -7.17
C HIS A 101 -19.50 -5.52 -8.64
N GLY A 102 -19.56 -4.31 -9.20
CA GLY A 102 -19.09 -4.01 -10.56
C GLY A 102 -17.59 -4.27 -10.71
N ALA A 103 -16.79 -3.81 -9.73
CA ALA A 103 -15.36 -4.07 -9.69
C ALA A 103 -15.05 -5.58 -9.70
N LEU A 104 -15.75 -6.38 -8.88
CA LEU A 104 -15.58 -7.84 -8.86
C LEU A 104 -15.90 -8.50 -10.21
N ALA A 105 -16.96 -8.05 -10.90
CA ALA A 105 -17.29 -8.55 -12.23
C ALA A 105 -16.20 -8.19 -13.28
N LEU A 106 -15.66 -6.97 -13.21
CA LEU A 106 -14.56 -6.53 -14.06
C LEU A 106 -13.27 -7.31 -13.79
N CYS A 107 -13.00 -7.71 -12.55
CA CYS A 107 -11.81 -8.49 -12.19
C CYS A 107 -11.70 -9.78 -12.99
N ARG A 108 -12.83 -10.47 -13.23
CA ARG A 108 -12.86 -11.70 -14.04
C ARG A 108 -12.45 -11.45 -15.49
N VAL A 109 -12.96 -10.37 -16.09
CA VAL A 109 -12.61 -10.01 -17.48
C VAL A 109 -11.14 -9.57 -17.56
N ALA A 110 -10.67 -8.83 -16.56
CA ALA A 110 -9.30 -8.35 -16.46
C ALA A 110 -8.30 -9.50 -16.26
N SER A 111 -8.63 -10.50 -15.42
CA SER A 111 -7.78 -11.67 -15.21
C SER A 111 -7.67 -12.53 -16.47
N ASP A 112 -8.74 -12.64 -17.27
CA ASP A 112 -8.70 -13.35 -18.55
C ASP A 112 -7.85 -12.59 -19.61
N ALA A 113 -7.86 -11.25 -19.57
CA ALA A 113 -7.13 -10.41 -20.53
C ALA A 113 -5.60 -10.44 -20.33
N ARG A 114 -5.13 -10.63 -19.08
CA ARG A 114 -3.70 -10.85 -18.78
C ARG A 114 -3.54 -11.90 -17.68
N PRO A 115 -3.58 -13.21 -18.02
CA PRO A 115 -3.62 -14.29 -17.03
C PRO A 115 -2.44 -14.37 -16.05
N ALA A 116 -1.28 -13.82 -16.40
CA ALA A 116 -0.11 -13.80 -15.52
C ALA A 116 -0.16 -12.68 -14.46
N ASP A 117 -0.98 -11.65 -14.67
CA ASP A 117 -1.04 -10.47 -13.81
C ASP A 117 -1.89 -10.74 -12.55
N PRO A 118 -1.33 -10.62 -11.34
CA PRO A 118 -2.10 -10.78 -10.10
C PRO A 118 -3.00 -9.59 -9.80
N THR A 119 -2.79 -8.42 -10.42
CA THR A 119 -3.48 -7.16 -10.07
C THR A 119 -5.02 -7.26 -10.11
N PRO A 120 -5.65 -7.92 -11.10
CA PRO A 120 -7.10 -8.17 -11.08
C PRO A 120 -7.56 -9.05 -9.93
N TRP A 121 -6.78 -10.07 -9.56
CA TRP A 121 -7.10 -10.95 -8.43
C TRP A 121 -7.00 -10.21 -7.09
N VAL A 122 -6.00 -9.32 -6.95
CA VAL A 122 -5.88 -8.42 -5.79
C VAL A 122 -7.10 -7.50 -5.70
N GLY A 123 -7.56 -6.95 -6.83
CA GLY A 123 -8.80 -6.18 -6.89
C GLY A 123 -10.04 -7.00 -6.50
N ALA A 124 -10.12 -8.26 -6.94
CA ALA A 124 -11.21 -9.17 -6.56
C ALA A 124 -11.20 -9.46 -5.06
N LEU A 125 -10.02 -9.70 -4.47
CA LEU A 125 -9.86 -9.92 -3.04
C LEU A 125 -10.32 -8.70 -2.24
N ALA A 126 -9.92 -7.50 -2.67
CA ALA A 126 -10.36 -6.26 -2.05
C ALA A 126 -11.87 -6.06 -2.17
N ALA A 127 -12.47 -6.37 -3.32
CA ALA A 127 -13.92 -6.27 -3.53
C ALA A 127 -14.69 -7.26 -2.64
N LEU A 128 -14.24 -8.51 -2.57
CA LEU A 128 -14.83 -9.54 -1.69
C LEU A 128 -14.78 -9.14 -0.22
N ARG A 129 -13.67 -8.55 0.23
CA ARG A 129 -13.53 -7.98 1.59
C ARG A 129 -14.51 -6.84 1.83
N LEU A 130 -14.59 -5.86 0.93
CA LEU A 130 -15.53 -4.74 1.03
C LEU A 130 -17.00 -5.20 1.05
N LEU A 131 -17.30 -6.30 0.36
CA LEU A 131 -18.62 -6.94 0.34
C LEU A 131 -18.88 -7.86 1.55
N GLY A 132 -17.91 -8.02 2.46
CA GLY A 132 -18.03 -8.89 3.64
C GLY A 132 -18.25 -10.36 3.31
N ARG A 133 -17.64 -10.85 2.21
CA ARG A 133 -17.86 -12.22 1.73
C ARG A 133 -17.17 -13.26 2.62
N PRO A 134 -17.72 -14.48 2.71
CA PRO A 134 -17.13 -15.54 3.53
C PRO A 134 -15.77 -15.97 2.99
N SER A 135 -14.92 -16.50 3.88
CA SER A 135 -13.56 -16.93 3.54
C SER A 135 -13.51 -18.00 2.44
N SER A 136 -14.59 -18.77 2.27
CA SER A 136 -14.75 -19.74 1.17
C SER A 136 -14.76 -19.09 -0.22
N GLU A 137 -15.25 -17.85 -0.35
CA GLU A 137 -15.19 -17.08 -1.60
C GLU A 137 -13.82 -16.41 -1.81
N LEU A 138 -13.15 -16.00 -0.72
CA LEU A 138 -11.81 -15.37 -0.79
C LEU A 138 -10.70 -16.39 -1.08
N SER A 139 -10.82 -17.60 -0.52
CA SER A 139 -9.80 -18.65 -0.62
C SER A 139 -9.34 -18.96 -2.06
N PRO A 140 -10.22 -19.18 -3.05
CA PRO A 140 -9.77 -19.43 -4.43
C PRO A 140 -9.06 -18.23 -5.04
N VAL A 141 -9.53 -17.00 -4.79
CA VAL A 141 -8.87 -15.77 -5.25
C VAL A 141 -7.47 -15.64 -4.62
N TRP A 142 -7.35 -15.95 -3.33
CA TRP A 142 -6.07 -15.96 -2.64
C TRP A 142 -5.07 -16.98 -3.24
N GLN A 143 -5.53 -18.17 -3.64
CA GLN A 143 -4.65 -19.14 -4.32
C GLN A 143 -4.17 -18.63 -5.69
N GLU A 144 -5.04 -17.96 -6.46
CA GLU A 144 -4.65 -17.37 -7.74
C GLU A 144 -3.59 -16.27 -7.56
N ILE A 145 -3.71 -15.43 -6.52
CA ILE A 145 -2.69 -14.45 -6.17
C ILE A 145 -1.38 -15.16 -5.81
N ARG A 146 -1.43 -16.13 -4.89
CA ARG A 146 -0.23 -16.85 -4.44
C ARG A 146 0.47 -17.63 -5.53
N ALA A 147 -0.26 -18.13 -6.52
CA ALA A 147 0.33 -18.83 -7.67
C ALA A 147 1.15 -17.90 -8.58
N ARG A 148 0.88 -16.59 -8.57
CA ARG A 148 1.54 -15.58 -9.42
C ARG A 148 2.57 -14.77 -8.67
N ASP A 149 2.20 -14.30 -7.48
CA ASP A 149 3.04 -13.49 -6.59
C ASP A 149 2.72 -13.85 -5.12
N PRO A 150 3.41 -14.85 -4.56
CA PRO A 150 3.21 -15.30 -3.17
C PRO A 150 3.42 -14.22 -2.12
N TRP A 151 4.11 -13.13 -2.43
CA TRP A 151 4.47 -12.05 -1.49
C TRP A 151 3.94 -10.70 -1.93
N HIS A 152 2.84 -10.70 -2.70
CA HIS A 152 2.19 -9.48 -3.17
C HIS A 152 1.72 -8.64 -1.97
N ARG A 153 2.34 -7.47 -1.76
CA ARG A 153 2.14 -6.64 -0.57
C ARG A 153 0.68 -6.25 -0.36
N GLU A 154 0.05 -5.69 -1.39
CA GLU A 154 -1.33 -5.21 -1.30
C GLU A 154 -2.33 -6.33 -0.98
N ALA A 155 -2.15 -7.52 -1.55
CA ALA A 155 -3.00 -8.67 -1.25
C ALA A 155 -2.93 -9.07 0.23
N HIS A 156 -1.74 -9.08 0.81
CA HIS A 156 -1.59 -9.38 2.23
C HIS A 156 -2.18 -8.28 3.11
N LEU A 157 -2.13 -7.02 2.69
CA LEU A 157 -2.81 -5.93 3.39
C LEU A 157 -4.34 -6.07 3.33
N GLN A 158 -4.89 -6.60 2.23
CA GLN A 158 -6.32 -6.93 2.15
C GLN A 158 -6.68 -8.09 3.11
N ILE A 159 -5.89 -9.17 3.17
CA ILE A 159 -6.11 -10.25 4.15
C ILE A 159 -5.97 -9.73 5.59
N LEU A 160 -4.98 -8.89 5.86
CA LEU A 160 -4.77 -8.25 7.16
C LEU A 160 -5.99 -7.41 7.58
N GLY A 161 -6.62 -6.69 6.63
CA GLY A 161 -7.89 -6.01 6.85
C GLY A 161 -9.04 -6.99 7.13
N TYR A 162 -9.24 -7.98 6.27
CA TYR A 162 -10.33 -8.94 6.37
C TYR A 162 -10.32 -9.70 7.71
N LEU A 163 -9.14 -10.12 8.16
CA LEU A 163 -8.95 -10.84 9.42
C LEU A 163 -8.94 -9.94 10.66
N SER A 164 -9.03 -8.62 10.49
CA SER A 164 -9.00 -7.70 11.62
C SER A 164 -10.32 -7.73 12.40
N PRO A 165 -10.30 -7.43 13.72
CA PRO A 165 -11.50 -7.33 14.55
C PRO A 165 -12.51 -6.27 14.08
N GLU A 166 -12.06 -5.26 13.35
CA GLU A 166 -12.93 -4.21 12.78
C GLU A 166 -13.78 -4.70 11.61
N GLU A 167 -13.40 -5.82 11.01
CA GLU A 167 -14.02 -6.34 9.80
C GLU A 167 -14.65 -7.72 10.07
N GLN A 168 -14.13 -8.79 9.48
CA GLN A 168 -14.75 -10.13 9.55
C GLN A 168 -14.00 -11.09 10.47
N GLY A 169 -12.88 -10.66 11.07
CA GLY A 169 -11.98 -11.53 11.79
C GLY A 169 -11.87 -11.27 13.28
N SER A 170 -10.71 -11.62 13.83
CA SER A 170 -10.43 -11.54 15.26
C SER A 170 -8.94 -11.35 15.49
N GLN A 171 -8.55 -10.91 16.69
CA GLN A 171 -7.14 -10.75 17.04
C GLN A 171 -6.37 -12.06 16.96
N THR A 172 -7.01 -13.18 17.27
CA THR A 172 -6.38 -14.51 17.17
C THR A 172 -6.15 -14.87 15.71
N ALA A 173 -7.17 -14.77 14.85
CA ALA A 173 -7.04 -15.06 13.43
C ALA A 173 -5.99 -14.19 12.74
N LEU A 174 -5.89 -12.91 13.12
CA LEU A 174 -4.89 -12.00 12.62
C LEU A 174 -3.46 -12.41 13.05
N ARG A 175 -3.28 -12.79 14.32
CA ARG A 175 -1.98 -13.28 14.80
C ARG A 175 -1.57 -14.57 14.12
N ASP A 176 -2.48 -15.54 14.01
CA ASP A 176 -2.21 -16.83 13.35
C ASP A 176 -1.74 -16.60 11.89
N PHE A 177 -2.41 -15.71 11.15
CA PHE A 177 -2.00 -15.33 9.80
C PHE A 177 -0.60 -14.68 9.74
N LEU A 178 -0.28 -13.80 10.69
CA LEU A 178 1.04 -13.16 10.74
C LEU A 178 2.13 -14.15 11.11
N ASP A 179 1.89 -15.04 12.08
CA ASP A 179 2.83 -16.07 12.50
C ASP A 179 3.12 -17.04 11.35
N ASP A 180 2.09 -17.48 10.63
CA ASP A 180 2.21 -18.32 9.42
C ASP A 180 3.01 -17.61 8.32
N ALA A 181 2.74 -16.33 8.08
CA ALA A 181 3.45 -15.55 7.07
C ALA A 181 4.93 -15.38 7.43
N ILE A 182 5.23 -14.93 8.65
CA ILE A 182 6.60 -14.66 9.13
C ILE A 182 7.46 -15.94 9.08
N ALA A 183 6.88 -17.10 9.39
CA ALA A 183 7.60 -18.37 9.43
C ALA A 183 8.30 -18.74 8.11
N VAL A 184 7.80 -18.25 6.97
CA VAL A 184 8.30 -18.62 5.64
C VAL A 184 8.66 -17.41 4.75
N MET A 185 8.48 -16.19 5.26
CA MET A 185 8.71 -14.95 4.51
C MET A 185 10.20 -14.72 4.18
N PRO A 186 10.56 -14.48 2.91
CA PRO A 186 11.87 -13.97 2.55
C PRO A 186 12.17 -12.64 3.25
N TRP A 187 13.43 -12.45 3.61
CA TRP A 187 13.84 -11.27 4.39
C TRP A 187 13.65 -9.93 3.64
N ASP A 188 13.65 -9.96 2.31
CA ASP A 188 13.45 -8.83 1.41
C ASP A 188 12.04 -8.78 0.80
N ALA A 189 11.11 -9.61 1.28
CA ALA A 189 9.76 -9.66 0.74
C ALA A 189 9.02 -8.32 0.92
N PRO A 190 8.19 -7.90 -0.06
CA PRO A 190 7.35 -6.70 0.04
C PRO A 190 6.43 -6.67 1.28
N THR A 191 6.17 -7.83 1.87
CA THR A 191 5.31 -8.05 3.04
C THR A 191 6.03 -7.92 4.38
N ALA A 192 7.33 -7.60 4.41
CA ALA A 192 8.12 -7.50 5.65
C ALA A 192 7.51 -6.54 6.69
N CYS A 193 6.76 -5.52 6.24
CA CYS A 193 6.12 -4.53 7.10
C CYS A 193 4.72 -4.93 7.62
N LEU A 194 4.18 -6.11 7.28
CA LEU A 194 2.87 -6.56 7.77
C LEU A 194 2.76 -6.59 9.30
N PRO A 195 3.73 -7.14 10.06
CA PRO A 195 3.59 -7.22 11.51
C PRO A 195 3.60 -5.84 12.15
N LEU A 196 4.44 -4.92 11.65
CA LEU A 196 4.48 -3.54 12.12
C LEU A 196 3.19 -2.79 11.77
N THR A 197 2.63 -3.03 10.58
CA THR A 197 1.33 -2.49 10.17
C THR A 197 0.22 -2.92 11.12
N ALA A 198 0.16 -4.21 11.46
CA ALA A 198 -0.79 -4.75 12.42
C ALA A 198 -0.60 -4.14 13.83
N ALA A 199 0.65 -3.98 14.27
CA ALA A 199 0.98 -3.35 15.55
C ALA A 199 0.52 -1.88 15.61
N VAL A 200 0.73 -1.09 14.55
CA VAL A 200 0.23 0.30 14.50
C VAL A 200 -1.30 0.35 14.54
N ARG A 201 -2.01 -0.55 13.84
CA ARG A 201 -3.48 -0.64 13.92
C ARG A 201 -3.94 -1.01 15.33
N GLN A 202 -3.28 -1.97 15.96
CA GLN A 202 -3.60 -2.39 17.33
C GLN A 202 -3.36 -1.29 18.36
N TYR A 203 -2.24 -0.58 18.27
CA TYR A 203 -1.94 0.59 19.12
C TYR A 203 -3.10 1.59 19.10
N HIS A 204 -3.64 1.92 17.93
CA HIS A 204 -4.73 2.87 17.80
C HIS A 204 -6.08 2.32 18.25
N ARG A 205 -6.32 1.02 18.07
CA ARG A 205 -7.51 0.36 18.61
C ARG A 205 -7.54 0.44 20.14
N GLU A 206 -6.45 0.06 20.80
CA GLU A 206 -6.32 0.11 22.27
C GLU A 206 -6.38 1.54 22.81
N ARG A 207 -5.85 2.51 22.05
CA ARG A 207 -5.97 3.94 22.37
C ARG A 207 -7.42 4.43 22.28
N SER A 208 -8.20 3.89 21.35
CA SER A 208 -9.58 4.32 21.10
C SER A 208 -10.61 3.61 21.99
N SER A 209 -10.32 2.41 22.49
CA SER A 209 -11.26 1.62 23.31
C SER A 209 -11.46 2.16 24.73
N GLY A 210 -10.53 2.99 25.24
CA GLY A 210 -10.62 3.57 26.59
C GLY A 210 -10.37 2.54 27.72
N GLY A 211 -10.62 2.93 28.97
CA GLY A 211 -10.56 2.02 30.12
C GLY A 211 -9.17 1.43 30.43
N ILE A 212 -9.12 0.17 30.89
CA ILE A 212 -7.88 -0.51 31.29
C ILE A 212 -6.93 -0.71 30.10
N GLU A 213 -7.47 -0.93 28.90
CA GLU A 213 -6.69 -1.08 27.67
C GLU A 213 -5.94 0.21 27.32
N ALA A 214 -6.58 1.37 27.50
CA ALA A 214 -5.94 2.67 27.31
C ALA A 214 -4.79 2.95 28.29
N LEU A 215 -4.78 2.34 29.49
CA LEU A 215 -3.66 2.47 30.45
C LEU A 215 -2.39 1.78 29.94
N GLY A 216 -2.53 0.71 29.16
CA GLY A 216 -1.44 -0.07 28.57
C GLY A 216 -0.77 0.60 27.37
N VAL A 217 -1.45 1.53 26.70
CA VAL A 217 -0.98 2.24 25.49
C VAL A 217 0.36 2.95 25.72
N SER A 218 0.56 3.50 26.92
CA SER A 218 1.80 4.17 27.31
C SER A 218 3.04 3.27 27.26
N ARG A 219 2.86 1.95 27.44
CA ARG A 219 3.94 0.95 27.39
C ARG A 219 3.87 0.08 26.15
N TYR A 220 2.90 0.27 25.26
CA TYR A 220 2.65 -0.60 24.11
C TYR A 220 3.91 -0.87 23.29
N TRP A 221 4.63 0.20 22.92
CA TRP A 221 5.87 0.12 22.15
C TRP A 221 7.10 -0.34 22.94
N SER A 222 7.02 -0.37 24.28
CA SER A 222 8.06 -0.92 25.16
C SER A 222 7.88 -2.41 25.44
N GLN A 223 6.78 -3.03 25.00
CA GLN A 223 6.58 -4.46 25.17
C GLN A 223 7.62 -5.24 24.34
N PRO A 224 8.13 -6.39 24.84
CA PRO A 224 9.23 -7.09 24.16
C PRO A 224 8.96 -7.44 22.69
N HIS A 225 7.72 -7.78 22.34
CA HIS A 225 7.37 -8.17 20.98
C HIS A 225 7.31 -6.95 20.02
N THR A 226 6.72 -5.83 20.43
CA THR A 226 6.67 -4.59 19.63
C THR A 226 8.03 -3.93 19.50
N ALA A 227 8.82 -3.90 20.58
CA ALA A 227 10.19 -3.39 20.55
C ALA A 227 11.05 -4.17 19.54
N ARG A 228 10.92 -5.51 19.50
CA ARG A 228 11.60 -6.36 18.52
C ARG A 228 11.21 -6.07 17.07
N LEU A 229 9.95 -5.70 16.81
CA LEU A 229 9.55 -5.29 15.45
C LEU A 229 10.27 -4.01 15.02
N LEU A 230 10.40 -3.03 15.92
CA LEU A 230 11.13 -1.80 15.66
C LEU A 230 12.62 -2.07 15.43
N ASP A 231 13.24 -2.88 16.28
CA ASP A 231 14.65 -3.22 16.17
C ASP A 231 14.95 -3.99 14.88
N HIS A 232 14.07 -4.91 14.49
CA HIS A 232 14.19 -5.64 13.23
C HIS A 232 14.10 -4.72 12.01
N GLY A 233 13.11 -3.82 11.98
CA GLY A 233 12.99 -2.83 10.91
C GLY A 233 14.21 -1.91 10.83
N MET A 234 14.66 -1.41 11.98
CA MET A 234 15.83 -0.51 12.07
C MET A 234 17.15 -1.15 11.64
N ALA A 235 17.31 -2.46 11.83
CA ALA A 235 18.55 -3.14 11.50
C ALA A 235 18.90 -3.05 10.01
N HIS A 236 17.89 -3.06 9.12
CA HIS A 236 18.16 -3.19 7.69
C HIS A 236 17.31 -2.29 6.77
N TRP A 237 16.06 -1.96 7.11
CA TRP A 237 15.18 -1.28 6.16
C TRP A 237 15.65 0.10 5.70
N PRO A 238 16.27 0.95 6.55
CA PRO A 238 16.75 2.26 6.12
C PRO A 238 17.96 2.19 5.17
N GLN A 239 18.59 1.01 5.03
CA GLN A 239 19.75 0.84 4.17
C GLN A 239 19.35 0.96 2.70
N PRO A 240 20.05 1.78 1.89
CA PRO A 240 19.74 1.95 0.48
C PRO A 240 19.69 0.61 -0.28
N GLY A 241 18.58 0.37 -0.99
CA GLY A 241 18.41 -0.82 -1.82
C GLY A 241 18.08 -2.11 -1.07
N HIS A 242 17.82 -2.05 0.26
CA HIS A 242 17.31 -3.17 1.03
C HIS A 242 15.85 -3.48 0.67
N LEU A 243 14.94 -2.53 0.92
CA LEU A 243 13.57 -2.60 0.43
C LEU A 243 13.52 -2.14 -1.03
N ARG A 244 12.99 -2.98 -1.93
CA ARG A 244 12.99 -2.73 -3.39
C ARG A 244 11.60 -2.67 -4.00
N HIS A 245 10.58 -3.03 -3.22
CA HIS A 245 9.18 -2.99 -3.62
C HIS A 245 8.70 -1.54 -3.74
N ALA A 246 7.64 -1.33 -4.53
CA ALA A 246 7.15 -0.01 -4.90
C ALA A 246 6.64 0.81 -3.72
N ALA A 247 6.20 0.16 -2.64
CA ALA A 247 5.71 0.83 -1.44
C ALA A 247 6.74 0.91 -0.30
N ALA A 248 8.03 0.73 -0.57
CA ALA A 248 9.09 0.76 0.45
C ALA A 248 9.09 2.05 1.28
N VAL A 249 8.89 3.20 0.64
CA VAL A 249 8.79 4.51 1.33
C VAL A 249 7.61 4.57 2.29
N ALA A 250 6.47 3.96 1.94
CA ALA A 250 5.32 3.89 2.82
C ALA A 250 5.63 3.04 4.06
N ASP A 251 6.32 1.92 3.89
CA ASP A 251 6.73 1.04 4.99
C ASP A 251 7.75 1.69 5.92
N LEU A 252 8.71 2.41 5.36
CA LEU A 252 9.63 3.27 6.14
C LEU A 252 8.86 4.38 6.88
N GLY A 253 7.82 4.94 6.27
CA GLY A 253 6.92 5.90 6.92
C GLY A 253 6.20 5.32 8.15
N ILE A 254 5.79 4.04 8.10
CA ILE A 254 5.20 3.32 9.23
C ILE A 254 6.25 3.10 10.34
N LEU A 255 7.48 2.72 9.96
CA LEU A 255 8.59 2.57 10.91
C LEU A 255 8.93 3.89 11.61
N ALA A 256 9.04 4.99 10.85
CA ALA A 256 9.28 6.32 11.40
C ALA A 256 8.17 6.71 12.39
N TYR A 257 6.91 6.51 11.99
CA TYR A 257 5.76 6.78 12.86
C TYR A 257 5.83 5.99 14.18
N ALA A 258 6.10 4.68 14.09
CA ALA A 258 6.13 3.81 15.25
C ALA A 258 7.31 4.14 16.19
N LEU A 259 8.49 4.50 15.66
CA LEU A 259 9.63 4.98 16.46
C LEU A 259 9.30 6.27 17.22
N VAL A 260 8.63 7.23 16.56
CA VAL A 260 8.19 8.47 17.21
C VAL A 260 7.20 8.16 18.34
N ARG A 261 6.21 7.28 18.10
CA ARG A 261 5.26 6.87 19.14
C ARG A 261 5.90 6.04 20.26
N ALA A 262 7.03 5.39 19.99
CA ALA A 262 7.83 4.69 20.99
C ALA A 262 8.75 5.63 21.82
N GLY A 263 8.79 6.93 21.51
CA GLY A 263 9.73 7.87 22.14
C GLY A 263 11.18 7.67 21.69
N ARG A 264 11.41 6.93 20.58
CA ARG A 264 12.72 6.63 19.99
C ARG A 264 13.06 7.55 18.82
N SER A 265 12.64 8.81 18.90
CA SER A 265 12.84 9.78 17.79
C SER A 265 14.32 9.97 17.43
N GLY A 266 15.24 9.83 18.39
CA GLY A 266 16.68 9.88 18.14
C GLY A 266 17.21 8.74 17.24
N ASP A 267 16.53 7.59 17.24
CA ASP A 267 16.88 6.45 16.39
C ASP A 267 16.28 6.59 14.98
N ALA A 268 15.31 7.48 14.77
CA ALA A 268 14.52 7.56 13.54
C ALA A 268 15.21 8.33 12.40
N ASP A 269 16.32 9.03 12.67
CA ASP A 269 17.03 9.86 11.69
C ASP A 269 17.43 9.14 10.38
N PRO A 270 17.94 7.90 10.40
CA PRO A 270 18.19 7.12 9.20
C PRO A 270 16.90 6.83 8.42
N VAL A 271 15.79 6.58 9.10
CA VAL A 271 14.48 6.30 8.48
C VAL A 271 13.96 7.56 7.79
N PHE A 272 13.95 8.70 8.48
CA PHE A 272 13.52 9.98 7.91
C PHE A 272 14.38 10.40 6.71
N SER A 273 15.68 10.12 6.78
CA SER A 273 16.59 10.36 5.66
C SER A 273 16.27 9.47 4.45
N ALA A 274 15.94 8.19 4.68
CA ALA A 274 15.56 7.25 3.62
C ALA A 274 14.19 7.56 3.01
N VAL A 275 13.22 8.02 3.82
CA VAL A 275 11.89 8.47 3.35
C VAL A 275 11.99 9.74 2.50
N GLY A 276 12.98 10.59 2.77
CA GLY A 276 13.27 11.77 1.94
C GLY A 276 12.16 12.83 1.94
N GLY A 277 11.32 12.89 2.98
CA GLY A 277 10.21 13.84 3.11
C GLY A 277 8.94 13.44 2.34
N LEU A 278 8.87 12.22 1.81
CA LEU A 278 7.66 11.69 1.19
C LEU A 278 6.72 11.16 2.28
N VAL A 279 5.54 11.78 2.42
CA VAL A 279 4.58 11.45 3.46
C VAL A 279 3.42 10.66 2.88
N THR A 280 3.07 9.54 3.52
CA THR A 280 1.80 8.85 3.30
C THR A 280 0.77 9.30 4.33
N PRO A 281 -0.53 9.44 3.97
CA PRO A 281 -1.54 9.88 4.92
C PRO A 281 -1.63 8.98 6.15
N TRP A 282 -1.76 7.67 5.95
CA TRP A 282 -1.69 6.70 7.04
C TRP A 282 -0.22 6.34 7.31
N PRO A 283 0.20 6.18 8.58
CA PRO A 283 -0.57 6.33 9.83
C PRO A 283 -0.58 7.77 10.41
N TRP A 284 0.02 8.75 9.75
CA TRP A 284 0.18 10.11 10.28
C TRP A 284 -1.16 10.86 10.45
N ASN A 285 -2.21 10.46 9.74
CA ASN A 285 -3.54 11.05 9.79
C ASN A 285 -4.36 10.72 11.05
N TYR A 286 -3.89 9.82 11.94
CA TYR A 286 -4.63 9.49 13.16
C TYR A 286 -4.81 10.67 14.11
N GLU A 287 -3.88 11.64 14.11
CA GLU A 287 -3.83 12.72 15.10
C GLU A 287 -3.89 14.12 14.47
N GLY A 288 -4.14 14.23 13.16
CA GLY A 288 -4.26 15.51 12.46
C GLY A 288 -3.80 15.44 11.01
N ASP A 289 -3.33 16.58 10.48
CA ASP A 289 -2.76 16.63 9.14
C ASP A 289 -1.48 15.78 9.04
N PRO A 290 -1.37 14.85 8.09
CA PRO A 290 -0.22 13.96 7.96
C PRO A 290 1.13 14.67 7.83
N VAL A 291 1.17 15.77 7.09
CA VAL A 291 2.41 16.49 6.78
C VAL A 291 2.88 17.25 8.01
N GLU A 292 1.95 17.90 8.72
CA GLU A 292 2.25 18.55 9.99
C GLU A 292 2.72 17.55 11.05
N GLN A 293 2.04 16.40 11.16
CA GLN A 293 2.42 15.38 12.15
C GLN A 293 3.76 14.72 11.84
N PHE A 294 4.10 14.54 10.56
CA PHE A 294 5.40 14.01 10.13
C PHE A 294 6.55 14.99 10.39
N ALA A 295 6.28 16.30 10.33
CA ALA A 295 7.29 17.34 10.48
C ALA A 295 7.63 17.69 11.95
N ARG A 296 6.86 17.19 12.92
CA ARG A 296 7.05 17.42 14.35
C ARG A 296 8.11 16.49 14.93
#